data_AF-A0A7W0A5W0-F1
#
_entry.id   AF-A0A7W0A5W0-F1
#
_cell.length_a   1.000
_cell.length_b   1.000
_cell.length_c   1.000
_cell.angle_alpha   90.00
_cell.angle_beta   90.00
_cell.angle_gamma   90.00
#
_symmetry.space_group_name_H-M   'P 1'
#
loop_
_entity.id
_entity.type
_entity.pdbx_description
1 polymer ?
#
loop_
_entity_poly.entity_id
_entity_poly.type
_entity_poly.pdbx_seq_one_letter_code
_entity_poly.pdbx_strand_id
1 'polypeptide(L)'
;SVRGLFRDVLRDHDEPTILIAHSLGSVIAYDVLREYPDLDVSGLVTLGSPLSMDWFRDRLARPGESGDKLPVPRMLAEWVNVYSEMDPLALGSGVSRYFRGGGEGGGGPIDLTAENTGYLDAHNPDQYLRSSVTANVIIGMIAHAMVWAAE
;
A
#
# COMPACT_ATOMS: atom_id res chain seq x y z
N SER A 1 -9.34 7.77 17.36
CA SER A 1 -9.84 7.33 16.05
C SER A 1 -8.96 6.20 15.53
N VAL A 2 -9.38 5.42 14.52
CA VAL A 2 -8.54 4.36 13.92
C VAL A 2 -7.19 4.94 13.43
N ARG A 3 -7.22 6.13 12.80
CA ARG A 3 -6.00 6.87 12.39
C ARG A 3 -5.06 7.15 13.57
N GLY A 4 -5.61 7.57 14.72
CA GLY A 4 -4.83 7.85 15.93
C GLY A 4 -4.17 6.59 16.49
N LEU A 5 -4.91 5.50 16.63
CA LEU A 5 -4.37 4.21 17.08
C LEU A 5 -3.26 3.74 16.15
N PHE A 6 -3.48 3.79 14.84
CA PHE A 6 -2.52 3.37 13.84
C PHE A 6 -1.22 4.20 13.92
N ARG A 7 -1.33 5.52 14.05
CA ARG A 7 -0.17 6.41 14.25
C ARG A 7 0.58 6.07 15.54
N ASP A 8 -0.13 5.87 16.64
CA ASP A 8 0.48 5.65 17.95
C ASP A 8 1.25 4.31 17.97
N VAL A 9 0.67 3.25 17.39
CA VAL A 9 1.37 1.96 17.21
C VAL A 9 2.66 2.13 16.40
N LEU A 10 2.63 2.87 15.28
CA LEU A 10 3.84 3.07 14.46
C LEU A 10 4.89 3.95 15.13
N ARG A 11 4.49 4.86 16.03
CA ARG A 11 5.44 5.70 16.79
C ARG A 11 6.14 4.93 17.90
N ASP A 12 5.47 3.93 18.46
CA ASP A 12 6.00 3.11 19.55
C ASP A 12 6.85 1.94 19.02
N HIS A 13 7.03 1.82 17.70
CA HIS A 13 7.90 0.85 17.06
C HIS A 13 9.29 1.47 16.81
N ASP A 14 10.33 0.88 17.43
CA ASP A 14 11.73 1.32 17.32
C ASP A 14 12.51 0.60 16.20
N GLU A 15 11.83 -0.20 15.37
CA GLU A 15 12.43 -0.98 14.29
C GLU A 15 11.88 -0.58 12.92
N PRO A 16 12.70 -0.65 11.85
CA PRO A 16 12.25 -0.42 10.49
C PRO A 16 11.01 -1.26 10.16
N THR A 17 9.90 -0.60 9.83
CA THR A 17 8.61 -1.27 9.68
C THR A 17 8.23 -1.45 8.21
N ILE A 18 7.87 -2.69 7.85
CA ILE A 18 7.13 -3.01 6.62
C ILE A 18 5.66 -3.09 6.98
N LEU A 19 4.85 -2.22 6.39
CA LEU A 19 3.42 -2.15 6.65
C LEU A 19 2.63 -2.95 5.62
N ILE A 20 1.75 -3.84 6.08
CA ILE A 20 0.80 -4.57 5.23
C ILE A 20 -0.61 -4.04 5.51
N ALA A 21 -1.28 -3.54 4.48
CA ALA A 21 -2.56 -2.84 4.62
C ALA A 21 -3.60 -3.38 3.63
N HIS A 22 -4.64 -4.02 4.15
CA HIS A 22 -5.73 -4.60 3.35
C HIS A 22 -6.94 -3.67 3.27
N SER A 23 -7.59 -3.60 2.11
CA SER A 23 -8.87 -2.90 1.92
C SER A 23 -8.82 -1.44 2.41
N LEU A 24 -9.79 -0.99 3.21
CA LEU A 24 -9.78 0.35 3.84
C LEU A 24 -8.53 0.63 4.69
N GLY A 25 -7.84 -0.40 5.17
CA GLY A 25 -6.54 -0.26 5.81
C GLY A 25 -5.52 0.41 4.90
N SER A 26 -5.55 0.18 3.57
CA SER A 26 -4.64 0.83 2.62
C SER A 26 -4.90 2.34 2.51
N VAL A 27 -6.17 2.75 2.54
CA VAL A 27 -6.59 4.15 2.53
C VAL A 27 -6.11 4.85 3.80
N ILE A 28 -6.33 4.22 4.96
CA ILE A 28 -5.89 4.75 6.26
C ILE A 28 -4.37 4.83 6.32
N ALA A 29 -3.66 3.78 5.89
CA ALA A 29 -2.21 3.74 5.87
C ALA A 29 -1.63 4.88 5.03
N TYR A 30 -2.09 5.02 3.79
CA TYR A 30 -1.63 6.09 2.91
C TYR A 30 -1.89 7.48 3.49
N ASP A 31 -3.09 7.71 4.03
CA ASP A 31 -3.47 8.99 4.63
C ASP A 31 -2.59 9.35 5.84
N VAL A 32 -2.37 8.39 6.74
CA VAL A 32 -1.50 8.60 7.92
C VAL A 32 -0.05 8.81 7.50
N LEU A 33 0.50 7.99 6.61
CA LEU A 33 1.89 8.14 6.15
C LEU A 33 2.12 9.50 5.46
N ARG A 34 1.09 10.02 4.77
CA ARG A 34 1.12 11.38 4.21
C ARG A 34 1.04 12.49 5.24
N GLU A 35 0.36 12.28 6.36
CA GLU A 35 0.22 13.27 7.44
C GLU A 35 1.46 13.30 8.35
N TYR A 36 2.11 12.16 8.57
CA TYR A 36 3.20 12.00 9.51
C TYR A 36 4.47 11.50 8.79
N PRO A 37 5.23 12.40 8.15
CA PRO A 37 6.32 12.00 7.28
C PRO A 37 7.60 11.56 8.02
N ASP A 38 7.58 11.56 9.35
CA ASP A 38 8.69 11.21 10.23
C ASP A 38 8.49 9.82 10.87
N LEU A 39 7.48 9.05 10.45
CA LEU A 39 7.31 7.64 10.82
C LEU A 39 8.35 6.77 10.11
N ASP A 40 8.87 5.77 10.81
CA ASP A 40 9.86 4.81 10.27
C ASP A 40 9.19 3.63 9.55
N VAL A 41 8.54 3.94 8.42
CA VAL A 41 7.92 2.95 7.54
C VAL A 41 8.63 2.97 6.20
N SER A 42 9.50 1.99 5.96
CA SER A 42 10.30 1.92 4.73
C SER A 42 9.59 1.16 3.60
N GLY A 43 8.67 0.26 3.94
CA GLY A 43 7.93 -0.56 2.98
C GLY A 43 6.42 -0.51 3.19
N LEU A 44 5.66 -0.45 2.10
CA LEU A 44 4.20 -0.54 2.11
C LEU A 44 3.73 -1.63 1.13
N VAL A 45 2.97 -2.60 1.64
CA VAL A 45 2.25 -3.60 0.86
C VAL A 45 0.76 -3.37 1.00
N THR A 46 0.08 -3.00 -0.07
CA THR A 46 -1.39 -2.85 -0.07
C THR A 46 -2.07 -4.05 -0.73
N LEU A 47 -3.13 -4.57 -0.10
CA LEU A 47 -3.84 -5.77 -0.55
C LEU A 47 -5.31 -5.44 -0.84
N GLY A 48 -5.80 -5.72 -2.04
CA GLY A 48 -7.21 -5.45 -2.41
C GLY A 48 -7.58 -3.98 -2.22
N SER A 49 -6.67 -3.07 -2.58
CA SER A 49 -6.80 -1.66 -2.25
C SER A 49 -7.91 -0.96 -3.04
N PRO A 50 -8.88 -0.29 -2.39
CA PRO A 50 -9.91 0.49 -3.09
C PRO A 50 -9.39 1.84 -3.59
N LEU A 51 -8.07 2.12 -3.49
CA LEU A 51 -7.46 3.34 -4.04
C LEU A 51 -7.52 3.38 -5.58
N SER A 52 -7.93 2.30 -6.26
CA SER A 52 -8.30 2.34 -7.68
C SER A 52 -9.61 3.09 -7.96
N MET A 53 -10.44 3.33 -6.94
CA MET A 53 -11.67 4.14 -7.02
C MET A 53 -11.36 5.63 -6.80
N ASP A 54 -11.90 6.47 -7.69
CA ASP A 54 -11.82 7.93 -7.61
C ASP A 54 -12.34 8.48 -6.27
N TRP A 55 -13.46 7.95 -5.77
CA TRP A 55 -14.11 8.38 -4.53
C TRP A 55 -13.17 8.44 -3.33
N PHE A 56 -12.26 7.48 -3.21
CA PHE A 56 -11.24 7.45 -2.16
C PHE A 56 -10.11 8.42 -2.47
N ARG A 57 -9.57 8.41 -3.69
CA ARG A 57 -8.44 9.28 -4.06
C ARG A 57 -8.77 10.76 -3.98
N ASP A 58 -9.96 11.16 -4.43
CA ASP A 58 -10.41 12.56 -4.40
C ASP A 58 -10.58 13.08 -2.97
N ARG A 59 -10.95 12.21 -2.03
CA ARG A 59 -11.01 12.54 -0.59
C ARG A 59 -9.65 12.69 0.05
N LEU A 60 -8.63 12.04 -0.51
CA LEU A 60 -7.26 12.06 -0.03
C LEU A 60 -6.43 13.18 -0.67
N ALA A 61 -6.89 13.76 -1.78
CA ALA A 61 -6.25 14.88 -2.43
C ALA A 61 -6.28 16.12 -1.52
N ARG A 62 -5.11 16.74 -1.30
CA ARG A 62 -4.99 18.02 -0.59
C ARG A 62 -5.17 19.20 -1.55
N PRO A 63 -5.38 20.45 -1.07
CA PRO A 63 -5.51 21.61 -1.94
C PRO A 63 -4.37 21.71 -2.97
N GLY A 64 -4.72 21.75 -4.26
CA GLY A 64 -3.76 21.78 -5.37
C GLY A 64 -3.33 20.40 -5.90
N GLU A 65 -3.86 19.30 -5.34
CA GLU A 65 -3.62 17.94 -5.83
C GLU A 65 -4.81 17.42 -6.65
N SER A 66 -4.53 16.44 -7.51
CA SER A 66 -5.54 15.65 -8.22
C SER A 66 -5.55 14.22 -7.69
N GLY A 67 -6.74 13.64 -7.53
CA GLY A 67 -6.92 12.24 -7.19
C GLY A 67 -6.29 11.29 -8.22
N ASP A 68 -6.05 11.73 -9.45
CA ASP A 68 -5.41 10.91 -10.49
C ASP A 68 -3.88 11.00 -10.52
N LYS A 69 -3.28 11.85 -9.67
CA LYS A 69 -1.82 11.99 -9.58
C LYS A 69 -1.35 12.34 -8.17
N LEU A 70 -1.75 11.48 -7.23
CA LEU A 70 -1.44 11.60 -5.82
C LEU A 70 0.07 11.43 -5.53
N PRO A 71 0.63 12.15 -4.55
CA PRO A 71 2.04 12.00 -4.17
C PRO A 71 2.28 10.69 -3.43
N VAL A 72 3.49 10.15 -3.55
CA VAL A 72 3.94 8.99 -2.76
C VAL A 72 4.53 9.50 -1.44
N PRO A 73 4.20 8.88 -0.28
CA PRO A 73 4.83 9.21 0.99
C PRO A 73 6.36 9.07 0.91
N ARG A 74 7.09 10.14 1.27
CA ARG A 74 8.53 10.28 1.00
C ARG A 74 9.43 9.25 1.70
N MET A 75 8.96 8.65 2.78
CA MET A 75 9.71 7.67 3.58
C MET A 75 9.72 6.28 2.96
N LEU A 76 8.80 6.01 2.03
CA LEU A 76 8.69 4.70 1.40
C LEU A 76 9.86 4.51 0.43
N ALA A 77 10.71 3.54 0.75
CA ALA A 77 11.69 3.00 -0.19
C ALA A 77 10.99 2.12 -1.24
N GLU A 78 9.94 1.40 -0.83
CA GLU A 78 9.20 0.50 -1.70
C GLU A 78 7.68 0.51 -1.37
N TRP A 79 6.85 0.58 -2.41
CA TRP A 79 5.40 0.36 -2.29
C TRP A 79 4.97 -0.66 -3.34
N VAL A 80 4.46 -1.80 -2.89
CA VAL A 80 3.83 -2.81 -3.74
C VAL A 80 2.33 -2.88 -3.47
N ASN A 81 1.53 -2.86 -4.52
CA ASN A 81 0.09 -3.09 -4.46
C ASN A 81 -0.23 -4.44 -5.09
N VAL A 82 -0.83 -5.33 -4.30
CA VAL A 82 -1.33 -6.63 -4.77
C VAL A 82 -2.85 -6.54 -4.92
N TYR A 83 -3.34 -6.73 -6.14
CA TYR A 83 -4.76 -6.73 -6.46
C TYR A 83 -5.17 -8.05 -7.14
N SER A 84 -6.47 -8.30 -7.21
CA SER A 84 -7.01 -9.44 -7.99
C SER A 84 -8.01 -8.88 -8.99
N GLU A 85 -7.99 -9.39 -10.22
CA GLU A 85 -8.98 -9.03 -11.26
C GLU A 85 -10.40 -9.43 -10.87
N MET A 86 -10.55 -10.41 -9.97
CA MET A 86 -11.83 -10.89 -9.45
C MET A 86 -12.31 -10.11 -8.22
N ASP A 87 -11.51 -9.19 -7.68
CA ASP A 87 -11.86 -8.39 -6.50
C ASP A 87 -12.63 -7.12 -6.92
N PRO A 88 -13.96 -7.04 -6.69
CA PRO A 88 -14.76 -5.88 -7.06
C PRO A 88 -14.45 -4.65 -6.20
N LEU A 89 -13.92 -4.82 -4.98
CA LEU A 89 -13.57 -3.70 -4.11
C LEU A 89 -12.20 -3.09 -4.45
N ALA A 90 -11.39 -3.78 -5.25
CA ALA A 90 -10.23 -3.21 -5.93
C ALA A 90 -10.54 -2.78 -7.38
N LEU A 91 -11.81 -2.86 -7.82
CA LEU A 91 -12.23 -2.68 -9.21
C LEU A 91 -11.48 -3.59 -10.21
N GLY A 92 -10.98 -4.74 -9.75
CA GLY A 92 -10.15 -5.61 -10.57
C GLY A 92 -8.87 -4.95 -11.12
N SER A 93 -8.38 -3.88 -10.49
CA SER A 93 -7.30 -3.06 -11.08
C SER A 93 -6.26 -2.57 -10.07
N GLY A 94 -5.05 -2.36 -10.58
CA GLY A 94 -3.95 -1.76 -9.84
C GLY A 94 -4.13 -0.27 -9.54
N VAL A 95 -3.27 0.26 -8.67
CA VAL A 95 -3.32 1.65 -8.20
C VAL A 95 -2.22 2.52 -8.80
N SER A 96 -1.14 1.94 -9.32
CA SER A 96 0.11 2.64 -9.68
C SER A 96 -0.11 3.88 -10.54
N ARG A 97 -0.94 3.78 -11.58
CA ARG A 97 -1.22 4.88 -12.54
C ARG A 97 -1.75 6.16 -11.88
N TYR A 98 -2.34 6.05 -10.70
CA TYR A 98 -2.94 7.18 -9.96
C TYR A 98 -1.96 7.90 -9.03
N PHE A 99 -0.72 7.42 -8.95
CA PHE A 99 0.32 7.99 -8.10
C PHE A 99 1.48 8.53 -8.94
N ARG A 100 2.17 9.54 -8.42
CA ARG A 100 3.41 10.05 -9.00
C ARG A 100 4.46 8.94 -9.04
N GLY A 101 5.20 8.84 -10.15
CA GLY A 101 6.21 7.79 -10.35
C GLY A 101 5.65 6.39 -10.67
N GLY A 102 4.33 6.19 -10.61
CA GLY A 102 3.70 4.93 -11.02
C GLY A 102 3.61 4.80 -12.53
N GLY A 103 4.01 3.64 -13.06
CA GLY A 103 4.02 3.33 -14.50
C GLY A 103 5.16 3.95 -15.32
N GLU A 104 6.00 4.82 -14.74
CA GLU A 104 6.99 5.63 -15.47
C GLU A 104 8.39 5.65 -14.80
N GLY A 105 8.90 4.51 -14.35
CA GLY A 105 10.36 4.34 -14.17
C GLY A 105 10.97 4.74 -12.81
N GLY A 106 10.20 4.81 -11.72
CA GLY A 106 10.75 4.67 -10.36
C GLY A 106 10.10 5.56 -9.29
N GLY A 107 9.79 4.97 -8.13
CA GLY A 107 9.34 5.67 -6.91
C GLY A 107 7.83 5.67 -6.64
N GLY A 108 7.02 5.15 -7.56
CA GLY A 108 5.58 4.92 -7.37
C GLY A 108 5.22 3.50 -6.91
N PRO A 109 3.93 3.24 -6.60
CA PRO A 109 3.47 1.88 -6.31
C PRO A 109 3.72 0.95 -7.50
N ILE A 110 4.13 -0.29 -7.22
CA ILE A 110 4.28 -1.37 -8.19
C ILE A 110 3.07 -2.28 -8.06
N ASP A 111 2.31 -2.45 -9.15
CA ASP A 111 1.14 -3.33 -9.15
C ASP A 111 1.52 -4.77 -9.49
N LEU A 112 1.07 -5.72 -8.67
CA LEU A 112 1.16 -7.16 -8.90
C LEU A 112 -0.23 -7.80 -8.77
N THR A 113 -0.47 -8.86 -9.53
CA THR A 113 -1.76 -9.56 -9.52
C THR A 113 -1.68 -10.83 -8.68
N ALA A 114 -2.65 -11.05 -7.79
CA ALA A 114 -2.88 -12.30 -7.09
C ALA A 114 -4.08 -13.07 -7.67
N GLU A 115 -3.96 -14.39 -7.72
CA GLU A 115 -5.04 -15.27 -8.17
C GLU A 115 -6.04 -15.54 -7.03
N ASN A 116 -6.90 -14.56 -6.75
CA ASN A 116 -8.00 -14.74 -5.81
C ASN A 116 -9.28 -15.17 -6.55
N THR A 117 -10.13 -15.96 -5.88
CA THR A 117 -11.31 -16.59 -6.49
C THR A 117 -12.59 -16.29 -5.71
N GLY A 118 -13.73 -16.40 -6.41
CA GLY A 118 -15.06 -16.10 -5.86
C GLY A 118 -15.34 -14.59 -5.83
N TYR A 119 -16.46 -14.13 -6.38
CA TYR A 119 -16.68 -12.68 -6.60
C TYR A 119 -16.58 -11.81 -5.33
N LEU A 120 -17.22 -12.23 -4.23
CA LEU A 120 -17.07 -11.52 -2.94
C LEU A 120 -15.87 -12.02 -2.12
N ASP A 121 -15.49 -13.29 -2.32
CA ASP A 121 -14.41 -13.92 -1.55
C ASP A 121 -13.01 -13.53 -2.07
N ALA A 122 -12.91 -13.02 -3.30
CA ALA A 122 -11.66 -12.55 -3.88
C ALA A 122 -11.08 -11.34 -3.12
N HIS A 123 -11.91 -10.62 -2.36
CA HIS A 123 -11.48 -9.55 -1.47
C HIS A 123 -11.01 -10.04 -0.10
N ASN A 124 -11.14 -11.33 0.22
CA ASN A 124 -10.80 -11.87 1.53
C ASN A 124 -9.30 -11.71 1.81
N PRO A 125 -8.90 -11.13 2.96
CA PRO A 125 -7.49 -10.95 3.30
C PRO A 125 -6.71 -12.27 3.31
N ASP A 126 -7.36 -13.38 3.66
CA ASP A 126 -6.71 -14.70 3.69
C ASP A 126 -6.23 -15.13 2.30
N GLN A 127 -6.98 -14.82 1.24
CA GLN A 127 -6.57 -15.14 -0.13
C GLN A 127 -5.36 -14.31 -0.56
N TYR A 128 -5.33 -13.02 -0.20
CA TYR A 128 -4.18 -12.17 -0.46
C TYR A 128 -2.95 -12.60 0.33
N LEU A 129 -3.09 -12.93 1.62
CA LEU A 129 -1.98 -13.28 2.49
C LEU A 129 -1.37 -14.64 2.17
N ARG A 130 -2.17 -15.63 1.72
CA ARG A 130 -1.67 -16.94 1.29
C ARG A 130 -1.08 -16.94 -0.12
N SER A 131 -1.22 -15.85 -0.87
CA SER A 131 -0.70 -15.74 -2.23
C SER A 131 0.82 -15.77 -2.23
N SER A 132 1.40 -16.56 -3.14
CA SER A 132 2.85 -16.60 -3.37
C SER A 132 3.41 -15.23 -3.78
N VAL A 133 2.60 -14.41 -4.46
CA VAL A 133 2.96 -13.05 -4.86
C VAL A 133 3.20 -12.18 -3.62
N THR A 134 2.24 -12.16 -2.69
CA THR A 134 2.37 -11.40 -1.43
C THR A 134 3.54 -11.91 -0.59
N ALA A 135 3.70 -13.23 -0.47
CA ALA A 135 4.80 -13.82 0.27
C ALA A 135 6.18 -13.43 -0.30
N ASN A 136 6.35 -13.51 -1.63
CA ASN A 136 7.60 -13.15 -2.29
C ASN A 136 7.95 -11.67 -2.12
N VAL A 137 6.95 -10.79 -2.19
CA VAL A 137 7.13 -9.35 -1.95
C VAL A 137 7.64 -9.09 -0.54
N ILE A 138 6.98 -9.67 0.47
CA ILE A 138 7.34 -9.46 1.87
C ILE A 138 8.75 -10.01 2.14
N ILE A 139 9.07 -11.20 1.63
CA ILE A 139 10.41 -11.80 1.75
C ILE A 139 11.46 -10.89 1.09
N GLY A 140 11.17 -10.35 -0.09
CA GLY A 140 12.06 -9.43 -0.81
C GLY A 140 12.30 -8.13 -0.04
N MET A 141 11.24 -7.51 0.48
CA MET A 141 11.35 -6.30 1.29
C MET A 141 12.15 -6.53 2.58
N ILE A 142 11.94 -7.66 3.28
CA ILE A 142 12.71 -8.03 4.47
C ILE A 142 14.18 -8.21 4.10
N ALA A 143 14.47 -8.94 3.02
CA ALA A 143 15.84 -9.17 2.57
C ALA A 143 16.56 -7.85 2.20
N HIS A 144 15.87 -6.93 1.52
CA HIS A 144 16.40 -5.59 1.26
C HIS A 144 16.69 -4.84 2.56
N ALA A 145 15.72 -4.77 3.49
CA ALA A 145 15.89 -4.07 4.76
C ALA A 145 17.08 -4.60 5.59
N MET A 146 17.32 -5.92 5.59
CA MET A 146 18.45 -6.53 6.29
C MET A 146 19.82 -6.15 5.70
N VAL A 147 19.91 -5.96 4.39
CA VAL A 147 21.17 -5.55 3.74
C VAL A 147 21.54 -4.12 4.15
N TRP A 148 20.56 -3.20 4.17
CA TRP A 148 20.80 -1.80 4.55
C TRP A 148 21.02 -1.57 6.05
N ALA A 149 20.56 -2.48 6.91
CA ALA A 149 20.81 -2.42 8.35
C ALA A 149 22.20 -2.92 8.78
N ALA A 150 22.95 -3.56 7.86
CA ALA A 150 24.28 -4.11 8.13
C ALA A 150 25.43 -3.16 7.76
N GLU A 151 25.13 -1.97 7.24
CA GLU A 151 26.08 -0.90 6.89
C GLU A 151 26.05 0.23 7.93
#